data_AF-C7GGH5-F1
#
_entry.id   AF-C7GGH5-F1
#
_cell.length_a   1.000
_cell.length_b   1.000
_cell.length_c   1.000
_cell.angle_alpha   90.00
_cell.angle_beta   90.00
_cell.angle_gamma   90.00
#
_symmetry.space_group_name_H-M   'P 1'
#
loop_
_entity.id
_entity.type
_entity.pdbx_description
1 polymer ?
#
loop_
_entity_poly.entity_id
_entity_poly.type
_entity_poly.pdbx_seq_one_letter_code
_entity_poly.pdbx_strand_id
1 'polypeptide(L)'
;AGINVKKVIIRTMMLSGAICGIAGCLIVSGASHTISTSTAGGRGFTAIIVAWMSKFNPFAMILVSAFLVFMQQGSIQIASQFGLNENASDIITGILLFFLIGCEFFINYKLEWKKNHKEGK
;
A
#
# COMPACT_ATOMS: atom_id res chain seq x y z
N ALA A 1 -14.70 9.16 30.89
CA ALA A 1 -14.90 7.85 30.24
C ALA A 1 -13.55 7.15 30.13
N GLY A 2 -13.40 5.98 30.77
CA GLY A 2 -12.12 5.26 30.88
C GLY A 2 -12.00 4.16 29.84
N ILE A 3 -11.14 4.35 28.84
CA ILE A 3 -10.77 3.28 27.92
C ILE A 3 -9.87 2.30 28.67
N ASN A 4 -10.27 1.04 28.74
CA ASN A 4 -9.42 -0.03 29.23
C ASN A 4 -8.35 -0.37 28.17
N VAL A 5 -7.23 0.37 28.22
CA VAL A 5 -6.13 0.29 27.25
C VAL A 5 -5.64 -1.15 27.04
N LYS A 6 -5.48 -1.94 28.11
CA LYS A 6 -5.09 -3.36 28.01
C LYS A 6 -6.06 -4.19 27.17
N LYS A 7 -7.38 -3.98 27.34
CA LYS A 7 -8.41 -4.75 26.62
C LYS A 7 -8.46 -4.37 25.14
N VAL A 8 -8.23 -3.10 24.82
CA VAL A 8 -8.18 -2.62 23.43
C VAL A 8 -6.94 -3.14 22.72
N ILE A 9 -5.77 -3.12 23.36
CA ILE A 9 -4.52 -3.64 22.79
C ILE A 9 -4.64 -5.14 22.49
N ILE A 10 -5.12 -5.94 23.45
CA ILE A 10 -5.27 -7.39 23.25
C ILE A 10 -6.27 -7.70 22.13
N ARG A 11 -7.42 -7.01 22.11
CA ARG A 11 -8.42 -7.20 21.04
C ARG A 11 -7.88 -6.83 19.67
N THR A 12 -7.17 -5.71 19.55
CA THR A 12 -6.62 -5.24 18.27
C THR A 12 -5.49 -6.14 17.76
N MET A 13 -4.57 -6.58 18.63
CA MET A 13 -3.54 -7.55 18.26
C MET A 13 -4.14 -8.88 17.79
N MET A 14 -5.12 -9.42 18.53
CA MET A 14 -5.74 -10.69 18.17
C MET A 14 -6.48 -10.60 16.84
N LEU A 15 -7.19 -9.49 16.58
CA LEU A 15 -7.89 -9.26 15.31
C LEU A 15 -6.90 -9.12 14.14
N SER A 16 -5.87 -8.28 14.29
CA SER A 16 -4.88 -8.06 13.23
C SER A 16 -4.09 -9.33 12.92
N GLY A 17 -3.74 -10.11 13.96
CA GLY A 17 -3.05 -11.38 13.81
C GLY A 17 -3.92 -12.41 13.10
N ALA A 18 -5.20 -12.52 13.44
CA ALA A 18 -6.13 -13.42 12.78
C ALA A 18 -6.31 -13.07 11.29
N ILE A 19 -6.49 -11.79 10.95
CA ILE A 19 -6.64 -11.34 9.56
C ILE A 19 -5.37 -11.62 8.75
N CYS A 20 -4.19 -11.27 9.28
CA CYS A 20 -2.91 -11.53 8.62
C CYS A 20 -2.65 -13.03 8.43
N GLY A 21 -2.97 -13.83 9.45
CA GLY A 21 -2.85 -15.29 9.38
C GLY A 21 -3.75 -15.91 8.31
N ILE A 22 -5.02 -15.51 8.25
CA ILE A 22 -5.97 -15.99 7.23
C ILE A 22 -5.48 -15.58 5.83
N ALA A 23 -5.07 -14.33 5.64
CA ALA A 23 -4.53 -13.87 4.36
C ALA A 23 -3.29 -14.66 3.93
N GLY A 24 -2.36 -14.93 4.86
CA GLY A 24 -1.18 -15.76 4.60
C GLY A 24 -1.54 -17.19 4.21
N CYS A 25 -2.46 -17.83 4.96
CA CYS A 25 -2.94 -19.17 4.64
C CYS A 25 -3.59 -19.24 3.25
N LEU A 26 -4.41 -18.25 2.88
CA LEU A 26 -5.05 -18.21 1.55
C LEU A 26 -4.03 -18.14 0.41
N ILE A 27 -2.97 -17.34 0.58
CA ILE A 27 -1.94 -17.17 -0.45
C ILE A 27 -1.11 -18.45 -0.60
N VAL A 28 -0.72 -19.08 0.51
CA VAL A 28 0.05 -20.33 0.51
C VAL A 28 -0.78 -21.51 -0.01
N SER A 29 -2.02 -21.65 0.45
CA SER A 29 -2.90 -22.75 0.00
C SER A 29 -3.38 -22.60 -1.44
N GLY A 30 -3.43 -21.36 -1.98
CA GLY A 30 -3.98 -21.09 -3.31
C GLY A 30 -2.96 -21.06 -4.45
N ALA A 31 -1.84 -20.35 -4.31
CA ALA A 31 -1.01 -19.97 -5.46
C ALA A 31 0.30 -20.78 -5.60
N SER A 32 0.78 -21.42 -4.54
CA SER A 32 2.06 -22.11 -4.58
C SER A 32 2.01 -23.30 -3.65
N HIS A 33 1.86 -24.50 -4.22
CA HIS A 33 2.03 -25.78 -3.51
C HIS A 33 3.48 -25.98 -2.97
N THR A 34 4.25 -24.90 -2.86
CA THR A 34 5.65 -24.80 -2.43
C THR A 34 5.87 -23.43 -1.78
N ILE A 35 6.54 -23.41 -0.63
CA ILE A 35 6.96 -22.17 0.04
C ILE A 35 8.08 -21.54 -0.78
N SER A 36 7.74 -20.65 -1.71
CA SER A 36 8.71 -19.85 -2.46
C SER A 36 8.88 -18.47 -1.81
N THR A 37 10.05 -17.86 -1.99
CA THR A 37 10.40 -16.50 -1.51
C THR A 37 9.43 -15.41 -2.03
N SER A 38 8.68 -15.70 -3.09
CA SER A 38 7.59 -14.90 -3.64
C SER A 38 6.38 -14.75 -2.70
N THR A 39 6.17 -15.68 -1.74
CA THR A 39 5.00 -15.65 -0.85
C THR A 39 4.96 -14.39 0.02
N ALA A 40 6.11 -13.85 0.45
CA ALA A 40 6.17 -12.59 1.20
C ALA A 40 6.33 -11.38 0.26
N GLY A 41 7.11 -11.52 -0.81
CA GLY A 41 7.14 -10.64 -1.99
C GLY A 41 7.10 -9.12 -1.73
N GLY A 42 7.73 -8.64 -0.65
CA GLY A 42 7.76 -7.21 -0.32
C GLY A 42 6.38 -6.57 0.00
N ARG A 43 5.31 -7.34 0.20
CA ARG A 43 3.95 -6.79 0.43
C ARG A 43 3.87 -5.90 1.67
N GLY A 44 4.65 -6.20 2.71
CA GLY A 44 4.76 -5.36 3.91
C GLY A 44 5.37 -3.99 3.64
N PHE A 45 6.39 -3.90 2.79
CA PHE A 45 6.99 -2.63 2.40
C PHE A 45 5.99 -1.76 1.63
N THR A 46 5.28 -2.36 0.69
CA THR A 46 4.19 -1.69 -0.06
C THR A 46 3.07 -1.22 0.88
N ALA A 47 2.70 -2.04 1.88
CA ALA A 47 1.67 -1.68 2.86
C ALA A 47 2.03 -0.46 3.71
N ILE A 48 3.31 -0.29 4.07
CA ILE A 48 3.79 0.91 4.79
C ILE A 48 3.53 2.17 3.97
N ILE A 49 3.83 2.12 2.67
CA ILE A 49 3.64 3.27 1.77
C ILE A 49 2.16 3.61 1.63
N VAL A 50 1.32 2.60 1.40
CA VAL A 50 -0.13 2.77 1.31
C VAL A 50 -0.71 3.38 2.60
N ALA A 51 -0.24 2.94 3.76
CA ALA A 51 -0.68 3.47 5.04
C ALA A 51 -0.33 4.95 5.21
N TRP A 52 0.86 5.33 4.78
CA TRP A 52 1.34 6.71 4.82
C TRP A 52 0.53 7.61 3.89
N MET A 53 0.34 7.16 2.66
CA MET A 53 -0.43 7.88 1.65
C MET A 53 -1.91 8.03 2.01
N SER A 54 -2.46 7.07 2.76
CA SER A 54 -3.86 7.12 3.21
C SER A 54 -4.06 7.95 4.48
N LYS A 55 -3.01 8.59 5.03
CA LYS A 55 -3.05 9.37 6.29
C LYS A 55 -3.71 8.62 7.45
N PHE A 56 -3.48 7.30 7.53
CA PHE A 56 -4.13 6.39 8.50
C PHE A 56 -5.67 6.35 8.46
N ASN A 57 -6.30 6.83 7.38
CA ASN A 57 -7.74 6.66 7.17
C ASN A 57 -8.04 5.26 6.60
N PRO A 58 -8.76 4.37 7.32
CA PRO A 58 -9.00 3.00 6.88
C PRO A 58 -9.75 2.90 5.54
N PHE A 59 -10.68 3.83 5.27
CA PHE A 59 -11.44 3.83 4.01
C PHE A 59 -10.56 4.19 2.81
N ALA A 60 -9.68 5.18 2.96
CA ALA A 60 -8.72 5.55 1.92
C ALA A 60 -7.71 4.40 1.67
N MET A 61 -7.29 3.70 2.73
CA MET A 61 -6.35 2.57 2.65
C MET A 61 -6.88 1.44 1.77
N ILE A 62 -8.17 1.11 1.87
CA ILE A 62 -8.81 0.09 1.03
C ILE A 62 -8.81 0.50 -0.44
N LEU A 63 -9.19 1.75 -0.74
CA LEU A 63 -9.25 2.24 -2.12
C LEU A 63 -7.85 2.28 -2.76
N VAL A 64 -6.87 2.81 -2.02
CA VAL A 64 -5.48 2.94 -2.47
C VAL A 64 -4.84 1.57 -2.70
N SER A 65 -4.97 0.65 -1.73
CA SER A 65 -4.38 -0.70 -1.87
C SER A 65 -4.98 -1.45 -3.05
N ALA A 66 -6.29 -1.35 -3.27
CA ALA A 66 -6.95 -1.98 -4.42
C ALA A 66 -6.42 -1.43 -5.75
N PHE A 67 -6.28 -0.11 -5.87
CA PHE A 67 -5.72 0.52 -7.07
C PHE A 67 -4.26 0.12 -7.31
N LEU A 68 -3.45 0.10 -6.25
CA LEU A 68 -2.05 -0.30 -6.34
C LEU A 68 -1.91 -1.76 -6.79
N VAL A 69 -2.64 -2.69 -6.16
CA VAL A 69 -2.62 -4.11 -6.55
C VAL A 69 -3.08 -4.29 -7.99
N PHE A 70 -4.12 -3.55 -8.42
CA PHE A 70 -4.56 -3.57 -9.82
C PHE A 70 -3.46 -3.15 -10.80
N MET A 71 -2.76 -2.04 -10.53
CA MET A 71 -1.65 -1.60 -11.37
C MET A 71 -0.46 -2.56 -11.34
N GLN A 72 -0.15 -3.14 -10.17
CA GLN A 72 0.93 -4.12 -10.01
C GLN A 72 0.65 -5.41 -10.77
N GLN A 73 -0.57 -5.91 -10.76
CA GLN A 73 -0.92 -7.07 -11.61
C GLN A 73 -0.82 -6.73 -13.11
N GLY A 74 -1.17 -5.50 -13.49
CA GLY A 74 -0.96 -4.99 -14.84
C GLY A 74 0.53 -4.99 -15.25
N SER A 75 1.43 -4.52 -14.38
CA SER A 75 2.87 -4.50 -14.68
C SER A 75 3.46 -5.90 -14.83
N ILE A 76 3.06 -6.84 -13.96
CA ILE A 76 3.48 -8.24 -14.03
C ILE A 76 3.01 -8.88 -15.35
N GLN A 77 1.77 -8.63 -15.76
CA GLN A 77 1.22 -9.17 -17.01
C GLN A 77 1.96 -8.63 -18.25
N ILE A 78 2.31 -7.33 -18.23
CA ILE A 78 3.10 -6.72 -19.30
C ILE A 78 4.51 -7.33 -19.33
N ALA A 79 5.18 -7.43 -18.19
CA ALA A 79 6.52 -8.02 -18.10
C ALA A 79 6.54 -9.48 -18.59
N SER A 80 5.51 -10.27 -18.28
CA SER A 80 5.42 -11.66 -18.74
C SER A 80 5.21 -11.76 -20.26
N GLN A 81 4.38 -10.88 -20.84
CA GLN A 81 4.12 -10.84 -22.29
C GLN A 81 5.36 -10.46 -23.11
N PHE A 82 6.22 -9.60 -22.56
CA PHE A 82 7.48 -9.21 -23.19
C PHE A 82 8.65 -10.17 -22.85
N GLY A 83 8.40 -11.28 -22.13
CA GLY A 83 9.42 -12.27 -21.79
C GLY A 83 10.53 -11.75 -20.88
N LEU A 84 10.25 -10.69 -20.11
CA LEU A 84 11.24 -10.05 -19.24
C LEU A 84 11.34 -10.79 -17.90
N ASN A 85 12.56 -10.84 -17.34
CA ASN A 85 12.86 -11.43 -16.04
C ASN A 85 12.07 -10.72 -14.92
N GLU A 86 11.76 -11.42 -13.81
CA GLU A 86 10.95 -10.90 -12.68
C GLU A 86 11.45 -9.55 -12.14
N ASN A 87 12.77 -9.32 -12.22
CA ASN A 87 13.41 -8.06 -11.86
C ASN A 87 12.84 -6.84 -12.61
N ALA A 88 12.39 -6.99 -13.85
CA ALA A 88 11.77 -5.92 -14.62
C ALA A 88 10.42 -5.52 -14.04
N SER A 89 9.62 -6.50 -13.59
CA SER A 89 8.34 -6.28 -12.92
C SER A 89 8.51 -5.47 -11.63
N ASP A 90 9.55 -5.77 -10.86
CA ASP A 90 9.86 -5.04 -9.62
C ASP A 90 10.26 -3.59 -9.88
N ILE A 91 11.09 -3.34 -10.90
CA ILE A 91 11.46 -1.97 -11.31
C ILE A 91 10.23 -1.17 -11.75
N ILE A 92 9.36 -1.76 -12.58
CA ILE A 92 8.12 -1.10 -13.03
C ILE A 92 7.23 -0.80 -11.83
N THR A 93 7.08 -1.75 -10.90
CA THR A 93 6.29 -1.55 -9.68
C THR A 93 6.87 -0.44 -8.80
N GLY A 94 8.19 -0.32 -8.69
CA GLY A 94 8.85 0.78 -8.00
C GLY A 94 8.60 2.14 -8.65
N ILE A 95 8.66 2.22 -9.98
CA ILE A 95 8.35 3.45 -10.74
C ILE A 95 6.88 3.81 -10.58
N LEU A 96 5.98 2.82 -10.63
CA LEU A 96 4.55 3.03 -10.37
C LEU A 96 4.31 3.62 -8.99
N LEU A 97 4.96 3.06 -7.97
CA LEU A 97 4.92 3.57 -6.59
C LEU A 97 5.40 5.02 -6.51
N PHE A 98 6.53 5.35 -7.14
CA PHE A 98 7.06 6.71 -7.18
C PHE A 98 6.07 7.69 -7.83
N PHE A 99 5.47 7.30 -8.95
CA PHE A 99 4.48 8.11 -9.65
C PHE A 99 3.19 8.28 -8.83
N LEU A 100 2.74 7.22 -8.16
CA LEU A 100 1.54 7.22 -7.33
C LEU A 100 1.70 8.16 -6.13
N ILE A 101 2.84 8.08 -5.42
CA ILE A 101 3.18 9.03 -4.34
C ILE A 101 3.28 10.46 -4.89
N GLY A 102 3.91 10.65 -6.05
CA GLY A 102 4.02 11.97 -6.69
C GLY A 102 2.67 12.58 -7.05
N CYS A 103 1.76 11.79 -7.62
CA CYS A 103 0.40 12.21 -7.93
C CYS A 103 -0.42 12.49 -6.66
N GLU A 104 -0.31 11.66 -5.64
CA GLU A 104 -1.02 11.89 -4.37
C GLU A 104 -0.53 13.15 -3.66
N PHE A 105 0.79 13.40 -3.68
CA PHE A 105 1.37 14.64 -3.19
C PHE A 105 0.82 15.84 -3.97
N PHE A 106 0.73 15.77 -5.30
CA PHE A 106 0.21 16.87 -6.12
C PHE A 106 -1.29 17.13 -5.91
N ILE A 107 -2.09 16.10 -5.64
CA ILE A 107 -3.54 16.21 -5.40
C ILE A 107 -3.85 16.69 -3.99
N ASN A 108 -3.13 16.21 -2.97
CA ASN A 108 -3.34 16.61 -1.57
C ASN A 108 -2.67 17.95 -1.24
N TYR A 109 -1.56 18.28 -1.90
CA TYR A 109 -0.91 19.58 -1.73
C TYR A 109 -1.62 20.60 -2.60
N LYS A 110 -2.71 21.14 -2.05
CA LYS A 110 -3.35 22.34 -2.58
C LYS A 110 -2.25 23.41 -2.69
N LEU A 111 -1.82 23.70 -3.92
CA LEU A 111 -0.93 24.82 -4.22
C LEU A 111 -1.68 26.11 -3.85
N GLU A 112 -1.70 26.43 -2.56
CA GLU A 112 -2.13 27.73 -2.09
C GLU A 112 -1.04 28.71 -2.50
N TRP A 113 -1.24 29.32 -3.67
CA TRP A 113 -0.51 30.50 -4.08
C TRP A 113 -0.82 31.57 -3.04
N LYS A 114 0.01 31.65 -1.99
CA LYS A 114 -0.12 32.65 -0.93
C LYS A 114 0.04 34.01 -1.60
N LYS A 115 -1.09 34.61 -1.96
CA LYS A 115 -1.16 36.01 -2.41
C LYS A 115 -0.57 36.83 -1.28
N ASN A 116 0.65 37.33 -1.48
CA ASN A 116 1.29 38.27 -0.58
C ASN A 116 0.35 39.46 -0.39
N HIS A 117 -0.30 39.53 0.78
CA HIS A 117 -1.01 40.71 1.22
C HIS A 117 0.06 41.77 1.48
N LYS A 118 0.20 42.72 0.55
CA LYS A 118 1.06 43.89 0.72
C LYS A 118 0.54 44.71 1.91
N GLU A 119 1.44 45.00 2.83
CA GLU A 119 1.29 46.04 3.85
C GLU A 119 1.01 47.41 3.21
N GLY A 120 0.23 48.24 3.91
CA GLY A 120 0.33 49.70 3.84
C GLY A 120 -0.93 50.43 3.37
N LYS A 121 -1.76 50.89 4.32
CA LYS A 121 -1.78 52.28 4.84
C LYS A 121 -2.92 52.44 5.85
#